data_AF-A0A3D2I8D2-F1
#
_entry.id   AF-A0A3D2I8D2-F1
#
_cell.length_a   1.000
_cell.length_b   1.000
_cell.length_c   1.000
_cell.angle_alpha   90.00
_cell.angle_beta   90.00
_cell.angle_gamma   90.00
#
_symmetry.space_group_name_H-M   'P 1'
#
loop_
_entity.id
_entity.type
_entity.pdbx_description
1 polymer ?
#
loop_
_entity_poly.entity_id
_entity_poly.type
_entity_poly.pdbx_seq_one_letter_code
_entity_poly.pdbx_strand_id
1 'polypeptide(L)'
;MNREQKASIIRMRSDGMTFSEIANQLQLSINTVKSFYRRNAKTKSQLEACMHCGKPIVQTKHKRQKKFCSDKCRNAWWSAHPQ
;
A
#
# COMPACT_ATOMS: atom_id res chain seq x y z
N MET A 1 18.99 -7.75 6.47
CA MET A 1 18.28 -8.38 5.34
C MET A 1 19.11 -8.24 4.08
N ASN A 2 19.59 -9.36 3.54
CA ASN A 2 20.45 -9.42 2.36
C ASN A 2 19.65 -9.30 1.05
N ARG A 3 20.32 -9.30 -0.12
CA ARG A 3 19.65 -9.20 -1.44
C ARG A 3 18.77 -10.41 -1.75
N GLU A 4 19.20 -11.61 -1.37
CA GLU A 4 18.45 -12.85 -1.61
C GLU A 4 17.15 -12.88 -0.81
N GLN A 5 17.19 -12.55 0.48
CA GLN A 5 16.01 -12.43 1.35
C GLN A 5 15.01 -11.43 0.78
N LYS A 6 15.47 -10.30 0.22
CA LYS A 6 14.60 -9.32 -0.43
C LYS A 6 13.85 -9.92 -1.62
N ALA A 7 14.57 -10.62 -2.51
CA ALA A 7 13.97 -11.28 -3.67
C ALA A 7 12.99 -12.39 -3.24
N SER A 8 13.38 -13.19 -2.25
CA SER A 8 12.55 -14.27 -1.69
C SER A 8 11.24 -13.74 -1.09
N ILE A 9 11.27 -12.64 -0.33
CA ILE A 9 10.02 -12.05 0.22
C ILE A 9 9.05 -11.65 -0.89
N ILE A 10 9.53 -11.05 -1.99
CA ILE A 10 8.66 -10.65 -3.11
C ILE A 10 8.08 -11.88 -3.81
N ARG A 11 8.93 -12.89 -4.07
CA ARG A 11 8.51 -14.14 -4.73
C ARG A 11 7.46 -14.87 -3.90
N MET A 12 7.80 -15.20 -2.65
CA MET A 12 6.91 -15.93 -1.73
C MET A 12 5.58 -15.22 -1.52
N ARG A 13 5.57 -13.87 -1.49
CA ARG A 13 4.33 -13.12 -1.35
C ARG A 13 3.49 -13.12 -2.63
N SER A 14 4.14 -13.18 -3.79
CA SER A 14 3.46 -13.38 -5.09
C SER A 14 2.89 -14.79 -5.22
N ASP A 15 3.56 -15.78 -4.61
CA ASP A 15 3.12 -17.18 -4.53
C ASP A 15 1.99 -17.39 -3.50
N GLY A 16 1.53 -16.33 -2.82
CA GLY A 16 0.36 -16.36 -1.91
C GLY A 16 0.68 -16.54 -0.43
N MET A 17 1.94 -16.79 -0.04
CA MET A 17 2.30 -17.01 1.36
C MET A 17 2.02 -15.78 2.24
N THR A 18 1.68 -16.03 3.50
CA THR A 18 1.47 -14.99 4.51
C THR A 18 2.79 -14.40 5.01
N PHE A 19 2.74 -13.20 5.61
CA PHE A 19 3.95 -12.58 6.19
C PHE A 19 4.56 -13.39 7.33
N SER A 20 3.75 -14.15 8.07
CA SER A 20 4.23 -15.01 9.16
C SER A 20 5.01 -16.21 8.64
N GLU A 21 4.52 -16.87 7.60
CA GLU A 21 5.21 -18.01 6.96
C GLU A 21 6.56 -17.57 6.37
N ILE A 22 6.58 -16.44 5.65
CA ILE A 22 7.80 -15.87 5.06
C ILE A 22 8.81 -15.50 6.16
N ALA A 23 8.33 -14.92 7.26
CA ALA A 23 9.17 -14.55 8.40
C ALA A 23 9.85 -15.77 9.03
N ASN A 24 9.08 -16.84 9.25
CA ASN A 24 9.60 -18.10 9.78
C ASN A 24 10.60 -18.74 8.83
N GLN A 25 10.29 -18.80 7.53
CA GLN A 25 11.14 -19.45 6.53
C GLN A 25 12.48 -18.71 6.31
N LEU A 26 12.47 -17.38 6.40
CA LEU A 26 13.68 -16.56 6.22
C LEU A 26 14.41 -16.23 7.54
N GLN A 27 13.90 -16.74 8.67
CA GLN A 27 14.33 -16.38 10.02
C GLN A 27 14.44 -14.85 10.23
N LEU A 28 13.41 -14.14 9.79
CA LEU A 28 13.29 -12.70 9.94
C LEU A 28 12.13 -12.36 10.87
N SER A 29 12.19 -11.20 11.52
CA SER A 29 10.99 -10.72 12.22
C SER A 29 9.87 -10.43 11.21
N ILE A 30 8.63 -10.76 11.59
CA ILE A 30 7.45 -10.42 10.78
C ILE A 30 7.37 -8.91 10.46
N ASN A 31 7.87 -8.06 11.37
CA ASN A 31 7.93 -6.62 11.18
C ASN A 31 8.94 -6.22 10.10
N THR A 32 10.08 -6.90 10.02
CA THR A 32 11.07 -6.71 8.94
C THR A 32 10.46 -7.07 7.60
N VAL A 33 9.78 -8.22 7.49
CA VAL A 33 9.11 -8.67 6.26
C VAL A 33 8.01 -7.68 5.86
N LYS A 34 7.11 -7.30 6.78
CA LYS A 34 6.05 -6.32 6.53
C LYS A 34 6.61 -4.96 6.10
N SER A 35 7.63 -4.44 6.79
CA SER A 35 8.25 -3.15 6.49
C SER A 35 8.96 -3.16 5.13
N PHE A 36 9.66 -4.23 4.80
CA PHE A 36 10.27 -4.38 3.48
C PHE A 36 9.20 -4.48 2.39
N TYR A 37 8.24 -5.38 2.54
CA TYR A 37 7.21 -5.60 1.54
C TYR A 37 6.38 -4.35 1.31
N ARG A 38 5.92 -3.63 2.33
CA ARG A 38 5.15 -2.38 2.17
C ARG A 38 5.91 -1.28 1.44
N ARG A 39 7.24 -1.21 1.58
CA ARG A 39 8.08 -0.21 0.92
C ARG A 39 8.45 -0.57 -0.53
N ASN A 40 8.44 -1.85 -0.88
CA ASN A 40 8.96 -2.36 -2.16
C ASN A 40 7.89 -2.97 -3.05
N ALA A 41 6.83 -3.52 -2.47
CA ALA A 41 5.64 -3.86 -3.22
C ALA A 41 5.08 -2.54 -3.75
N LYS A 42 5.14 -2.37 -5.08
CA LYS A 42 4.31 -1.43 -5.81
C LYS A 42 2.86 -1.84 -5.59
N THR A 43 2.34 -1.57 -4.41
CA THR A 43 0.94 -1.82 -4.09
C THR A 43 0.16 -0.94 -5.03
N LYS A 44 -0.55 -1.57 -5.97
CA LYS A 44 -1.46 -0.98 -6.96
C LYS A 44 -2.59 -0.12 -6.33
N SER A 45 -2.53 0.20 -5.05
CA SER A 45 -3.55 0.96 -4.32
C SER A 45 -3.20 2.42 -4.16
N GLN A 46 -2.30 2.98 -4.97
CA GLN A 46 -2.34 4.43 -5.15
C GLN A 46 -3.63 4.71 -5.92
N LEU A 47 -4.62 5.24 -5.21
CA LEU A 47 -5.74 5.91 -5.85
C LEU A 47 -5.14 7.05 -6.66
N GLU A 48 -4.87 6.78 -7.93
CA GLU A 48 -4.38 7.78 -8.88
C GLU A 48 -5.49 8.76 -9.23
N ALA A 49 -6.75 8.47 -8.86
CA ALA A 49 -7.92 9.28 -9.17
C ALA A 49 -8.77 9.60 -7.93
N CYS A 50 -9.45 10.73 -7.99
CA CYS A 50 -10.38 11.21 -6.97
C CYS A 50 -11.62 10.34 -6.88
N MET A 51 -11.94 9.87 -5.68
CA MET A 51 -13.13 9.05 -5.44
C MET A 51 -14.46 9.77 -5.74
N HIS A 52 -14.47 11.11 -5.77
CA HIS A 52 -15.67 11.89 -6.08
C HIS A 52 -15.77 12.26 -7.56
N CYS A 53 -14.71 12.80 -8.16
CA CYS A 53 -14.76 13.38 -9.51
C CYS A 53 -13.88 12.68 -10.55
N GLY A 54 -13.16 11.61 -10.18
CA GLY A 54 -12.27 10.86 -11.08
C GLY A 54 -10.99 11.58 -11.50
N LYS A 55 -10.80 12.86 -11.13
CA LYS A 55 -9.60 13.62 -11.49
C LYS A 55 -8.32 13.00 -10.93
N PRO A 56 -7.20 13.05 -11.66
CA PRO A 56 -5.94 12.53 -11.17
C PRO A 56 -5.51 13.24 -9.88
N ILE A 57 -5.00 12.47 -8.91
CA ILE A 57 -4.49 13.01 -7.65
C ILE A 57 -2.99 12.79 -7.57
N VAL A 58 -2.28 13.90 -7.35
CA VAL A 58 -0.84 13.84 -7.04
C VAL A 58 -0.64 13.27 -5.64
N GLN A 59 -0.09 12.05 -5.57
CA GLN A 59 0.29 11.41 -4.33
C GLN A 59 1.65 11.94 -3.86
N THR A 60 1.71 12.50 -2.64
CA THR A 60 2.97 12.97 -2.06
C THR A 60 3.69 11.80 -1.39
N LYS A 61 4.95 11.57 -1.77
CA LYS A 61 5.80 10.53 -1.17
C LYS A 61 5.87 10.71 0.35
N HIS A 62 5.77 9.60 1.10
CA HIS A 62 5.80 9.56 2.58
C HIS A 62 4.62 10.23 3.30
N LYS A 63 3.57 10.67 2.61
CA LYS A 63 2.32 11.16 3.23
C LYS A 63 1.22 10.12 3.10
N ARG A 64 0.16 10.27 3.92
CA ARG A 64 -1.06 9.48 3.79
C ARG A 64 -1.64 9.66 2.40
N GLN A 65 -2.04 8.56 1.77
CA GLN A 65 -2.63 8.58 0.43
C GLN A 65 -3.85 9.50 0.38
N LYS A 66 -3.87 10.41 -0.59
CA LYS A 66 -5.01 11.29 -0.84
C LYS A 66 -6.09 10.51 -1.57
N LYS A 67 -7.33 10.61 -1.07
CA LYS A 67 -8.53 10.04 -1.71
C LYS A 67 -9.28 11.04 -2.59
N PHE A 68 -9.06 12.34 -2.36
CA PHE A 68 -9.76 13.45 -3.02
C PHE A 68 -8.77 14.47 -3.56
N CYS A 69 -9.09 15.10 -4.69
CA CYS A 69 -8.24 16.13 -5.29
C CYS A 69 -8.32 17.48 -4.56
N SER A 70 -9.37 17.71 -3.77
CA SER A 70 -9.59 18.94 -3.00
C SER A 70 -10.58 18.71 -1.85
N ASP A 71 -10.60 19.63 -0.88
CA ASP A 71 -11.57 19.60 0.22
C ASP A 71 -13.02 19.71 -0.27
N LYS A 72 -13.26 20.43 -1.37
CA LYS A 72 -14.57 20.46 -2.04
C LYS A 72 -15.05 19.06 -2.42
N CYS A 73 -14.19 18.25 -3.06
CA CYS A 73 -14.54 16.89 -3.46
C CYS A 73 -14.69 15.95 -2.26
N ARG A 74 -13.88 16.15 -1.22
CA ARG A 74 -14.01 15.41 0.03
C ARG A 74 -15.38 15.66 0.67
N ASN A 75 -15.75 16.92 0.85
CA ASN A 75 -17.01 17.28 1.50
C ASN A 75 -18.21 16.81 0.66
N ALA A 76 -18.18 17.02 -0.65
CA ALA A 76 -19.24 16.56 -1.55
C ALA A 76 -19.45 15.03 -1.49
N TRP A 77 -18.36 14.26 -1.40
CA TRP A 77 -18.47 12.80 -1.22
C TRP A 77 -19.21 12.46 0.08
N TRP A 78 -18.82 13.06 1.20
CA TRP A 78 -19.43 12.78 2.51
C TRP A 78 -20.87 13.26 2.61
N SER A 79 -21.22 14.37 1.98
CA SER A 79 -22.61 14.84 1.88
C SER A 79 -23.48 13.91 1.03
N ALA A 80 -22.92 13.27 0.00
CA ALA A 80 -23.63 12.31 -0.84
C ALA A 80 -23.74 10.91 -0.22
N HIS A 81 -22.92 10.59 0.78
CA HIS A 81 -22.93 9.31 1.50
C HIS A 81 -23.02 9.53 3.02
N PRO A 82 -24.12 10.12 3.52
CA PRO A 82 -24.40 10.15 4.94
C PRO A 82 -24.62 8.70 5.42
N GLN A 83 -24.14 8.39 6.63
CA GLN A 83 -24.42 7.12 7.31
C GLN A 83 -25.82 7.16 7.94
#